data_AF-A0A9X0WA58-F1
#
_entry.id   AF-A0A9X0WA58-F1
#
_cell.length_a   1.000
_cell.length_b   1.000
_cell.length_c   1.000
_cell.angle_alpha   90.00
_cell.angle_beta   90.00
_cell.angle_gamma   90.00
#
_symmetry.space_group_name_H-M   'P 1'
#
loop_
_entity.id
_entity.type
_entity.pdbx_description
1 polymer ?
#
loop_
_entity_poly.entity_id
_entity_poly.type
_entity_poly.pdbx_seq_one_letter_code
_entity_poly.pdbx_strand_id
1 'polypeptide(L)'
;MKGSARQLKLTPRQRQILSLLCKGKANKEIANELEISLGTVKQHIAALFKRMNVQNRSMAVAQGKDLLVEEFTSEPDSATADLADLAGTEGVGEVLLIRRPCIVLAFAIPPVLEPLSRQAFSAALKEVAADARAFPLARGEQGGILLFGMRAPSVWDAIRALLLLRNLRDRLEAQGGLDPAALTAALDCGMAVISIDPRGRWTGDTVATPVIAVTRRRLGQCLPGTLGLGDKFLRLLQVFHGIEPSVVEGPLSLTSVERLLSLDFTLKAEPPLYPAHWQRLTSVPGPGASGSCIQLLGRQGIGKSHLCRSLVAWTRTQGGMAHYLRTLPEARAGALYDADTGAPSSVKAAVGAIGAAAKVGQRLLVIDDVDLLMPASREALLAEVLALRGAGYRVVLTARTSFSDALEAVALPGLDAAGLEQCLASAMVGAMDSGQLPRQLDAQALLESTQGVPLFALEWSADLQQPMSLPVLLAVASELKRYRLDWRLLQVLNEARAPCTFERLHTLTAMPREEIEGQVHAAVGAGLLQLSEANEQRDLDITPASSGLDGSRRVSFANALVQHGVAGILV
;
A
#
# COMPACT_ATOMS: atom_id res chain seq x y z
N MET A 1 42.13 26.24 -14.05
CA MET A 1 40.68 26.31 -14.36
C MET A 1 39.98 25.20 -13.60
N LYS A 2 39.34 25.53 -12.47
CA LYS A 2 38.49 24.60 -11.71
C LYS A 2 37.05 24.77 -12.20
N GLY A 3 36.57 23.84 -13.02
CA GLY A 3 35.16 23.80 -13.43
C GLY A 3 34.37 23.03 -12.37
N SER A 4 33.44 23.72 -11.70
CA SER A 4 32.46 23.16 -10.77
C SER A 4 31.62 22.06 -11.43
N ALA A 5 31.12 21.10 -10.65
CA ALA A 5 30.33 19.94 -11.09
C ALA A 5 29.12 20.28 -11.98
N ARG A 6 28.63 21.53 -11.97
CA ARG A 6 27.61 22.02 -12.92
C ARG A 6 28.05 22.00 -14.39
N GLN A 7 29.36 21.98 -14.69
CA GLN A 7 29.87 22.04 -16.07
C GLN A 7 30.12 20.68 -16.73
N LEU A 8 30.30 19.60 -15.98
CA LEU A 8 30.53 18.27 -16.55
C LEU A 8 29.22 17.47 -16.55
N LYS A 9 28.45 17.56 -17.65
CA LYS A 9 27.19 16.81 -17.89
C LYS A 9 27.47 15.29 -18.03
N LEU A 10 27.82 14.61 -16.95
CA LEU A 10 27.97 13.16 -16.89
C LEU A 10 26.60 12.47 -16.92
N THR A 11 26.47 11.37 -17.66
CA THR A 11 25.22 10.58 -17.60
C THR A 11 25.09 9.88 -16.25
N PRO A 12 23.87 9.51 -15.81
CA PRO A 12 23.65 8.77 -14.57
C PRO A 12 24.53 7.51 -14.47
N ARG A 13 24.66 6.76 -15.57
CA ARG A 13 25.50 5.56 -15.61
C ARG A 13 26.99 5.84 -15.45
N GLN A 14 27.47 6.95 -16.01
CA GLN A 14 28.84 7.42 -15.84
C GLN A 14 29.11 7.84 -14.40
N ARG A 15 28.13 8.47 -13.72
CA ARG A 15 28.23 8.84 -12.29
C ARG A 15 28.26 7.62 -11.37
N GLN A 16 27.40 6.62 -11.62
CA GLN A 16 27.41 5.35 -10.88
C GLN A 16 28.78 4.65 -11.02
N ILE A 17 29.28 4.56 -12.26
CA ILE A 17 30.59 3.98 -12.53
C ILE A 17 31.70 4.79 -11.86
N LEU A 18 31.66 6.12 -11.92
CA LEU A 18 32.64 6.99 -11.24
C LEU A 18 32.63 6.78 -9.72
N SER A 19 31.45 6.68 -9.10
CA SER A 19 31.31 6.38 -7.66
C SER A 19 31.93 5.02 -7.29
N LEU A 20 31.67 3.98 -8.09
CA LEU A 20 32.24 2.66 -7.86
C LEU A 20 33.75 2.60 -8.14
N LEU A 21 34.23 3.38 -9.12
CA LEU A 21 35.66 3.58 -9.36
C LEU A 21 36.33 4.23 -8.14
N CYS A 22 35.71 5.25 -7.55
CA CYS A 22 36.19 5.93 -6.34
C CYS A 22 36.21 5.03 -5.11
N LYS A 23 35.31 4.03 -5.05
CA LYS A 23 35.28 2.96 -4.03
C LYS A 23 36.29 1.84 -4.29
N GLY A 24 37.12 1.94 -5.34
CA GLY A 24 38.18 0.97 -5.65
C GLY A 24 37.72 -0.29 -6.39
N LYS A 25 36.46 -0.37 -6.85
CA LYS A 25 35.89 -1.59 -7.44
C LYS A 25 36.48 -1.93 -8.81
N ALA A 26 36.87 -3.19 -9.04
CA ALA A 26 37.34 -3.66 -10.35
C ALA A 26 36.19 -3.71 -11.37
N ASN A 27 36.49 -3.66 -12.67
CA ASN A 27 35.44 -3.62 -13.72
C ASN A 27 34.49 -4.82 -13.69
N LYS A 28 34.98 -6.00 -13.26
CA LYS A 28 34.16 -7.20 -13.07
C LYS A 28 33.20 -7.08 -11.88
N GLU A 29 33.64 -6.42 -10.81
CA GLU A 29 32.81 -6.13 -9.66
C GLU A 29 31.77 -5.07 -9.98
N ILE A 30 32.15 -4.03 -10.74
CA ILE A 30 31.23 -3.01 -11.25
C ILE A 30 30.18 -3.64 -12.17
N ALA A 31 30.59 -4.57 -13.03
CA ALA A 31 29.67 -5.31 -13.90
C ALA A 31 28.63 -6.10 -13.09
N ASN A 32 29.07 -6.77 -12.04
CA ASN A 32 28.19 -7.52 -11.15
C ASN A 32 27.28 -6.61 -10.31
N GLU A 33 27.83 -5.53 -9.74
CA GLU A 33 27.12 -4.59 -8.87
C GLU A 33 26.10 -3.74 -9.64
N LEU A 34 26.35 -3.50 -10.93
CA LEU A 34 25.45 -2.76 -11.81
C LEU A 34 24.65 -3.66 -12.77
N GLU A 35 24.74 -4.99 -12.61
CA GLU A 35 24.09 -6.01 -13.42
C GLU A 35 24.20 -5.78 -14.95
N ILE A 36 25.39 -5.42 -15.43
CA ILE A 36 25.68 -5.23 -16.86
C ILE A 36 26.91 -6.02 -17.30
N SER A 37 27.03 -6.24 -18.61
CA SER A 37 28.18 -6.96 -19.16
C SER A 37 29.50 -6.20 -18.90
N LEU A 38 30.60 -6.97 -18.73
CA LEU A 38 31.95 -6.41 -18.62
C LEU A 38 32.31 -5.51 -19.82
N GLY A 39 31.83 -5.86 -21.01
CA GLY A 39 32.01 -5.06 -22.22
C GLY A 39 31.34 -3.68 -22.11
N THR A 40 30.11 -3.66 -21.60
CA THR A 40 29.33 -2.43 -21.34
C THR A 40 30.00 -1.54 -20.29
N VAL A 41 30.56 -2.13 -19.22
CA VAL A 41 31.35 -1.38 -18.22
C VAL A 41 32.58 -0.73 -18.86
N LYS A 42 33.33 -1.46 -19.69
CA LYS A 42 34.51 -0.91 -20.39
C LYS A 42 34.13 0.26 -21.31
N GLN A 43 33.01 0.14 -22.04
CA GLN A 43 32.51 1.22 -22.90
C GLN A 43 32.12 2.46 -22.11
N HIS A 44 31.40 2.29 -20.99
CA HIS A 44 31.03 3.42 -20.14
C HIS A 44 32.24 4.07 -19.46
N ILE A 45 33.26 3.31 -19.05
CA ILE A 45 34.50 3.85 -18.49
C ILE A 45 35.26 4.67 -19.56
N ALA A 46 35.36 4.17 -20.79
CA ALA A 46 35.98 4.92 -21.88
C ALA A 46 35.24 6.24 -22.18
N ALA A 47 33.91 6.21 -22.22
CA ALA A 47 33.09 7.40 -22.41
C ALA A 47 33.16 8.37 -21.22
N LEU A 48 33.24 7.86 -19.99
CA LEU A 48 33.44 8.63 -18.77
C LEU A 48 34.79 9.37 -18.81
N PHE A 49 35.87 8.67 -19.15
CA PHE A 49 37.22 9.25 -19.23
C PHE A 49 37.29 10.36 -20.28
N LYS A 50 36.69 10.12 -21.45
CA LYS A 50 36.59 11.13 -22.52
C LYS A 50 35.83 12.38 -22.05
N ARG A 51 34.75 12.23 -21.29
CA ARG A 51 33.96 13.36 -20.79
C ARG A 51 34.61 14.10 -19.63
N MET A 52 35.32 13.40 -18.75
CA MET A 52 36.07 14.01 -17.66
C MET A 52 37.42 14.59 -18.13
N ASN A 53 37.80 14.36 -19.40
CA ASN A 53 39.09 14.71 -19.96
C ASN A 53 40.27 14.14 -19.15
N VAL A 54 40.15 12.88 -18.74
CA VAL A 54 41.16 12.14 -17.97
C VAL A 54 41.67 10.94 -18.75
N GLN A 55 42.96 10.63 -18.61
CA GLN A 55 43.59 9.57 -19.40
C GLN A 55 43.59 8.20 -18.69
N ASN A 56 43.47 8.19 -17.36
CA ASN A 56 43.55 6.96 -16.59
C ASN A 56 42.63 6.97 -15.37
N ARG A 57 42.42 5.77 -14.83
CA ARG A 57 41.54 5.49 -13.71
C ARG A 57 41.90 6.28 -12.45
N SER A 58 43.19 6.45 -12.16
CA SER A 58 43.66 7.18 -10.98
C SER A 58 43.28 8.65 -11.05
N MET A 59 43.41 9.27 -12.22
CA MET A 59 42.97 10.66 -12.46
C MET A 59 41.46 10.80 -12.35
N ALA A 60 40.70 9.84 -12.89
CA ALA A 60 39.24 9.83 -12.77
C ALA A 60 38.78 9.75 -11.30
N VAL A 61 39.44 8.92 -10.49
CA VAL A 61 39.13 8.78 -9.06
C VAL A 61 39.50 10.05 -8.28
N ALA A 62 40.65 10.66 -8.56
CA ALA A 62 41.06 11.89 -7.90
C ALA A 62 40.05 13.03 -8.16
N GLN A 63 39.68 13.25 -9.42
CA GLN A 63 38.70 14.27 -9.79
C GLN A 63 37.28 13.91 -9.34
N GLY A 64 36.92 12.63 -9.33
CA GLY A 64 35.61 12.16 -8.90
C GLY A 64 35.34 12.35 -7.40
N LYS A 65 36.39 12.33 -6.56
CA LYS A 65 36.24 12.60 -5.11
C LYS A 65 35.82 14.03 -4.84
N ASP A 66 36.38 15.00 -5.56
CA ASP A 66 36.03 16.42 -5.40
C ASP A 66 34.60 16.70 -5.90
N LEU A 67 34.18 16.04 -6.98
CA LEU A 67 32.85 16.22 -7.58
C LEU A 67 31.70 15.63 -6.75
N LEU A 68 31.96 14.61 -5.92
CA LEU A 68 30.94 13.93 -5.12
C LEU A 68 30.72 14.57 -3.72
N VAL A 69 31.52 15.57 -3.34
CA VAL A 69 31.47 16.24 -2.02
C VAL A 69 30.59 17.50 -2.03
N GLU A 70 30.42 18.18 -3.17
CA GLU A 70 29.67 19.45 -3.27
C GLU A 70 28.12 19.30 -3.29
N GLU A 71 27.56 18.10 -3.45
CA GLU A 71 26.09 17.89 -3.55
C GLU A 71 25.35 17.79 -2.19
N PHE A 72 26.04 17.88 -1.05
CA PHE A 72 25.45 17.61 0.27
C PHE A 72 25.23 18.82 1.18
N THR A 73 25.52 20.07 0.75
CA THR A 73 25.52 21.24 1.65
C THR A 73 24.62 22.42 1.26
N SER A 74 23.74 22.33 0.25
CA SER A 74 22.83 23.45 -0.08
C SER A 74 21.36 23.13 0.20
N GLU A 75 20.74 23.93 1.08
CA GLU A 75 19.30 23.96 1.39
C GLU A 75 18.43 24.17 0.13
N PRO A 76 17.21 23.62 0.06
CA PRO A 76 16.32 23.82 -1.09
C PRO A 76 15.32 24.93 -0.79
N ASP A 77 15.70 26.19 -1.03
CA ASP A 77 14.74 27.27 -1.25
C ASP A 77 14.59 27.53 -2.76
N SER A 78 13.33 27.59 -3.21
CA SER A 78 12.86 27.91 -4.56
C SER A 78 13.12 26.89 -5.70
N ALA A 79 12.38 25.77 -5.72
CA ALA A 79 12.33 24.85 -6.86
C ALA A 79 10.91 24.67 -7.42
N THR A 80 10.15 25.77 -7.57
CA THR A 80 8.84 25.78 -8.23
C THR A 80 8.87 26.35 -9.65
N ALA A 81 10.00 26.82 -10.16
CA ALA A 81 10.05 27.54 -11.44
C ALA A 81 10.55 26.75 -12.67
N ASP A 82 11.35 25.69 -12.52
CA ASP A 82 12.08 25.11 -13.67
C ASP A 82 11.50 23.79 -14.23
N LEU A 83 10.19 23.54 -14.08
CA LEU A 83 9.53 22.33 -14.60
C LEU A 83 9.11 22.42 -16.08
N ALA A 84 9.23 23.59 -16.73
CA ALA A 84 8.74 23.81 -18.09
C ALA A 84 9.76 23.54 -19.21
N ASP A 85 11.07 23.52 -18.93
CA ASP A 85 12.12 23.57 -19.96
C ASP A 85 12.69 22.20 -20.40
N LEU A 86 12.14 21.09 -19.92
CA LEU A 86 12.59 19.74 -20.30
C LEU A 86 11.78 19.10 -21.46
N ALA A 87 10.79 19.80 -22.01
CA ALA A 87 9.91 19.28 -23.07
C ALA A 87 10.48 19.36 -24.51
N GLY A 88 11.81 19.38 -24.66
CA GLY A 88 12.42 19.58 -25.98
C GLY A 88 13.83 19.04 -26.08
N THR A 89 14.01 17.71 -26.07
CA THR A 89 15.18 17.09 -26.72
C THR A 89 14.82 15.65 -27.11
N GLU A 90 14.72 15.41 -28.42
CA GLU A 90 14.46 14.10 -29.00
C GLU A 90 15.61 13.11 -28.68
N GLY A 91 15.23 11.92 -28.19
CA GLY A 91 16.00 10.69 -28.43
C GLY A 91 17.03 10.24 -27.38
N VAL A 92 16.63 10.00 -26.13
CA VAL A 92 17.20 8.97 -25.22
C VAL A 92 16.09 8.54 -24.26
N GLY A 93 15.79 7.24 -24.17
CA GLY A 93 14.63 6.68 -23.44
C GLY A 93 14.25 7.45 -22.17
N GLU A 94 13.12 8.15 -22.25
CA GLU A 94 12.69 9.12 -21.26
C GLU A 94 12.48 8.46 -19.90
N VAL A 95 13.19 8.96 -18.89
CA VAL A 95 12.87 8.67 -17.49
C VAL A 95 11.60 9.42 -17.16
N LEU A 96 10.52 8.68 -16.87
CA LEU A 96 9.24 9.28 -16.52
C LEU A 96 9.21 9.56 -15.01
N LEU A 97 8.75 10.75 -14.63
CA LEU A 97 8.50 11.08 -13.23
C LEU A 97 7.04 10.83 -12.90
N ILE A 98 6.81 9.94 -11.95
CA ILE A 98 5.46 9.50 -11.59
C ILE A 98 5.15 9.81 -10.14
N ARG A 99 3.90 10.14 -9.84
CA ARG A 99 3.46 10.31 -8.44
C ARG A 99 3.02 8.94 -7.92
N ARG A 100 3.29 8.62 -6.66
CA ARG A 100 2.81 7.40 -6.02
C ARG A 100 2.50 7.56 -4.55
N PRO A 101 1.41 6.95 -4.06
CA PRO A 101 1.20 6.72 -2.64
C PRO A 101 2.39 5.97 -2.04
N CYS A 102 2.89 6.44 -0.90
CA CYS A 102 3.97 5.78 -0.18
C CYS A 102 3.79 5.92 1.34
N ILE A 103 4.37 4.95 2.06
CA ILE A 103 4.61 5.06 3.50
C ILE A 103 6.10 5.31 3.71
N VAL A 104 6.43 6.25 4.59
CA VAL A 104 7.80 6.57 4.97
C VAL A 104 8.01 6.12 6.40
N LEU A 105 9.00 5.24 6.58
CA LEU A 105 9.53 4.88 7.89
C LEU A 105 10.91 5.50 8.03
N ALA A 106 11.05 6.47 8.92
CA ALA A 106 12.34 6.97 9.35
C ALA A 106 12.70 6.35 10.70
N PHE A 107 13.97 6.02 10.89
CA PHE A 107 14.45 5.53 12.18
C PHE A 107 15.85 6.09 12.48
N ALA A 108 16.10 6.31 13.76
CA ALA A 108 17.38 6.71 14.31
C ALA A 108 17.92 5.62 15.23
N ILE A 109 19.23 5.44 15.17
CA ILE A 109 19.99 4.54 16.03
C ILE A 109 20.78 5.44 16.98
N PRO A 110 21.00 5.05 18.26
CA PRO A 110 21.80 5.84 19.18
C PRO A 110 23.18 6.19 18.59
N PRO A 111 23.67 7.42 18.80
CA PRO A 111 24.93 7.87 18.21
C PRO A 111 26.14 7.10 18.73
N VAL A 112 26.08 6.66 19.99
CA VAL A 112 27.10 5.82 20.65
C VAL A 112 26.64 4.37 20.56
N LEU A 113 27.01 3.71 19.48
CA LEU A 113 26.72 2.28 19.29
C LEU A 113 27.99 1.55 18.88
N GLU A 114 28.26 0.44 19.57
CA GLU A 114 29.44 -0.38 19.28
C GLU A 114 29.42 -0.90 17.83
N PRO A 115 30.58 -1.03 17.16
CA PRO A 115 30.65 -1.43 15.76
C PRO A 115 29.95 -2.75 15.44
N LEU A 116 30.05 -3.75 16.33
CA LEU A 116 29.42 -5.07 16.19
C LEU A 116 27.88 -4.94 16.22
N SER A 117 27.35 -4.17 17.16
CA SER A 117 25.92 -3.88 17.28
C SER A 117 25.37 -3.11 16.07
N ARG A 118 26.16 -2.18 15.52
CA ARG A 118 25.81 -1.48 14.26
C ARG A 118 25.78 -2.43 13.06
N GLN A 119 26.69 -3.39 12.99
CA GLN A 119 26.70 -4.42 11.95
C GLN A 119 25.49 -5.36 12.08
N ALA A 120 25.19 -5.82 13.29
CA ALA A 120 24.02 -6.66 13.59
C ALA A 120 22.72 -5.94 13.20
N PHE A 121 22.57 -4.67 13.60
CA PHE A 121 21.43 -3.85 13.20
C PHE A 121 21.31 -3.73 11.67
N SER A 122 22.41 -3.42 10.98
CA SER A 122 22.41 -3.28 9.52
C SER A 122 22.02 -4.58 8.81
N ALA A 123 22.45 -5.72 9.33
CA ALA A 123 22.08 -7.04 8.83
C ALA A 123 20.60 -7.34 9.06
N ALA A 124 20.11 -7.19 10.30
CA ALA A 124 18.71 -7.39 10.65
C ALA A 124 17.79 -6.49 9.80
N LEU A 125 18.12 -5.20 9.69
CA LEU A 125 17.36 -4.27 8.87
C LEU A 125 17.31 -4.66 7.39
N LYS A 126 18.44 -5.10 6.81
CA LYS A 126 18.45 -5.55 5.40
C LYS A 126 17.49 -6.72 5.17
N GLU A 127 17.50 -7.69 6.08
CA GLU A 127 16.67 -8.88 5.98
C GLU A 127 15.18 -8.53 6.12
N VAL A 128 14.80 -7.82 7.19
CA VAL A 128 13.39 -7.47 7.42
C VAL A 128 12.87 -6.50 6.36
N ALA A 129 13.69 -5.56 5.86
CA ALA A 129 13.29 -4.67 4.77
C ALA A 129 13.03 -5.43 3.46
N ALA A 130 13.83 -6.46 3.16
CA ALA A 130 13.61 -7.31 1.99
C ALA A 130 12.29 -8.09 2.11
N ASP A 131 12.04 -8.71 3.28
CA ASP A 131 10.79 -9.43 3.57
C ASP A 131 9.57 -8.51 3.44
N ALA A 132 9.68 -7.27 3.92
CA ALA A 132 8.59 -6.29 3.92
C ALA A 132 8.42 -5.52 2.59
N ARG A 133 9.21 -5.86 1.57
CA ARG A 133 9.27 -5.15 0.27
C ARG A 133 9.53 -3.64 0.41
N ALA A 134 10.26 -3.26 1.47
CA ALA A 134 10.60 -1.88 1.78
C ALA A 134 11.88 -1.47 1.06
N PHE A 135 11.90 -0.27 0.49
CA PHE A 135 13.07 0.23 -0.20
C PHE A 135 13.91 1.19 0.66
N PRO A 136 15.22 0.96 0.81
CA PRO A 136 16.10 1.87 1.53
C PRO A 136 16.52 3.06 0.66
N LEU A 137 16.14 4.29 1.04
CA LEU A 137 16.50 5.50 0.28
C LEU A 137 17.87 6.09 0.69
N ALA A 138 18.20 6.05 1.98
CA ALA A 138 19.49 6.53 2.48
C ALA A 138 19.83 5.84 3.82
N ARG A 139 21.12 5.56 4.03
CA ARG A 139 21.68 5.11 5.31
C ARG A 139 22.79 6.08 5.70
N GLY A 140 22.56 6.89 6.72
CA GLY A 140 23.63 7.54 7.46
C GLY A 140 24.13 6.60 8.56
N GLU A 141 25.26 6.91 9.21
CA GLU A 141 25.76 6.10 10.32
C GLU A 141 24.82 6.10 11.56
N GLN A 142 23.89 7.06 11.63
CA GLN A 142 22.99 7.29 12.77
C GLN A 142 21.51 7.01 12.48
N GLY A 143 21.15 6.50 11.29
CA GLY A 143 19.76 6.24 10.95
C GLY A 143 19.49 6.02 9.46
N GLY A 144 18.23 5.83 9.11
CA GLY A 144 17.84 5.57 7.73
C GLY A 144 16.37 5.82 7.43
N ILE A 145 16.05 5.70 6.15
CA ILE A 145 14.68 5.80 5.63
C ILE A 145 14.36 4.56 4.81
N LEU A 146 13.21 3.96 5.12
CA LEU A 146 12.56 2.94 4.32
C LEU A 146 11.27 3.51 3.70
N LEU A 147 11.06 3.20 2.43
CA LEU A 147 9.87 3.56 1.67
C LEU A 147 9.08 2.31 1.31
N PHE A 148 7.77 2.33 1.55
CA PHE A 148 6.84 1.27 1.15
C PHE A 148 5.94 1.76 0.02
N GLY A 149 5.42 0.82 -0.77
CA GLY A 149 4.49 1.11 -1.86
C GLY A 149 5.13 1.60 -3.17
N MET A 150 6.45 1.79 -3.22
CA MET A 150 7.14 2.34 -4.39
C MET A 150 6.91 1.55 -5.68
N ARG A 151 7.02 0.22 -5.61
CA ARG A 151 6.77 -0.66 -6.76
C ARG A 151 5.28 -0.93 -6.97
N ALA A 152 4.54 -1.06 -5.88
CA ALA A 152 3.23 -1.64 -5.88
C ALA A 152 2.47 -1.16 -4.62
N PRO A 153 1.86 0.04 -4.65
CA PRO A 153 1.19 0.61 -3.48
C PRO A 153 -0.03 -0.23 -3.07
N SER A 154 -0.26 -0.35 -1.77
CA SER A 154 -1.27 -1.23 -1.20
C SER A 154 -1.84 -0.69 0.10
N VAL A 155 -3.13 -0.98 0.35
CA VAL A 155 -3.79 -0.72 1.66
C VAL A 155 -3.05 -1.38 2.85
N TRP A 156 -2.22 -2.37 2.55
CA TRP A 156 -1.45 -3.15 3.52
C TRP A 156 -0.07 -2.56 3.86
N ASP A 157 0.41 -1.55 3.12
CA ASP A 157 1.76 -1.02 3.31
C ASP A 157 1.97 -0.38 4.69
N ALA A 158 0.92 0.21 5.27
CA ALA A 158 0.97 0.74 6.63
C ALA A 158 1.20 -0.37 7.67
N ILE A 159 0.48 -1.49 7.56
CA ILE A 159 0.66 -2.67 8.42
C ILE A 159 2.02 -3.31 8.19
N ARG A 160 2.50 -3.42 6.94
CA ARG A 160 3.85 -3.92 6.64
C ARG A 160 4.93 -3.11 7.35
N ALA A 161 4.78 -1.79 7.40
CA ALA A 161 5.73 -0.92 8.09
C ALA A 161 5.75 -1.18 9.62
N LEU A 162 4.58 -1.38 10.24
CA LEU A 162 4.47 -1.75 11.66
C LEU A 162 5.05 -3.15 11.94
N LEU A 163 4.74 -4.14 11.09
CA LEU A 163 5.27 -5.50 11.20
C LEU A 163 6.78 -5.53 11.01
N LEU A 164 7.33 -4.72 10.10
CA LEU A 164 8.78 -4.57 9.94
C LEU A 164 9.41 -4.03 11.23
N LEU A 165 8.82 -3.00 11.85
CA LEU A 165 9.34 -2.45 13.11
C LEU A 165 9.34 -3.48 14.23
N ARG A 166 8.24 -4.24 14.37
CA ARG A 166 8.16 -5.35 15.34
C ARG A 166 9.23 -6.41 15.07
N ASN A 167 9.32 -6.89 13.83
CA ASN A 167 10.28 -7.93 13.46
C ASN A 167 11.73 -7.47 13.61
N LEU A 168 12.00 -6.19 13.35
CA LEU A 168 13.31 -5.58 13.58
C LEU A 168 13.65 -5.58 15.07
N ARG A 169 12.72 -5.14 15.92
CA ARG A 169 12.85 -5.16 17.39
C ARG A 169 13.15 -6.58 17.90
N ASP A 170 12.31 -7.55 17.54
CA ASP A 170 12.42 -8.93 18.02
C ASP A 170 13.78 -9.57 17.62
N ARG A 171 14.28 -9.24 16.42
CA ARG A 171 15.60 -9.71 15.96
C ARG A 171 16.75 -9.05 16.72
N LEU A 172 16.63 -7.77 17.07
CA LEU A 172 17.65 -7.05 17.83
C LEU A 172 17.73 -7.56 19.27
N GLU A 173 16.58 -7.84 19.89
CA GLU A 173 16.47 -8.54 21.18
C GLU A 173 17.17 -9.91 21.13
N ALA A 174 16.83 -10.73 20.14
CA ALA A 174 17.38 -12.09 20.01
C ALA A 174 18.90 -12.11 19.76
N GLN A 175 19.46 -11.08 19.13
CA GLN A 175 20.89 -10.97 18.84
C GLN A 175 21.69 -10.33 19.98
N GLY A 176 21.03 -9.79 21.01
CA GLY A 176 21.67 -9.21 22.20
C GLY A 176 22.54 -7.96 21.94
N GLY A 177 22.43 -7.36 20.75
CA GLY A 177 23.34 -6.29 20.30
C GLY A 177 22.83 -4.86 20.52
N LEU A 178 21.52 -4.65 20.65
CA LEU A 178 20.90 -3.34 20.82
C LEU A 178 19.71 -3.47 21.78
N ASP A 179 19.67 -2.65 22.82
CA ASP A 179 18.44 -2.44 23.59
C ASP A 179 17.38 -1.84 22.66
N PRO A 180 16.24 -2.51 22.41
CA PRO A 180 15.22 -1.97 21.54
C PRO A 180 14.57 -0.69 22.07
N ALA A 181 14.69 -0.41 23.37
CA ALA A 181 14.33 0.87 23.96
C ALA A 181 15.25 2.02 23.51
N ALA A 182 16.32 1.72 22.78
CA ALA A 182 17.23 2.70 22.21
C ALA A 182 16.89 3.05 20.74
N LEU A 183 16.06 2.24 20.06
CA LEU A 183 15.60 2.54 18.71
C LEU A 183 14.58 3.69 18.76
N THR A 184 14.66 4.65 17.84
CA THR A 184 13.60 5.65 17.65
C THR A 184 13.09 5.55 16.24
N ALA A 185 11.77 5.63 16.05
CA ALA A 185 11.17 5.56 14.73
C ALA A 185 10.07 6.61 14.54
N ALA A 186 9.80 6.97 13.30
CA ALA A 186 8.65 7.75 12.91
C ALA A 186 8.05 7.21 11.61
N LEU A 187 6.72 7.17 11.56
CA LEU A 187 5.93 6.76 10.40
C LEU A 187 5.02 7.90 9.94
N ASP A 188 5.03 8.13 8.63
CA ASP A 188 4.05 9.01 7.98
C ASP A 188 3.78 8.50 6.55
N CYS A 189 2.81 9.10 5.87
CA CYS A 189 2.43 8.70 4.52
C CYS A 189 2.04 9.89 3.64
N GLY A 190 2.20 9.72 2.33
CA GLY A 190 1.88 10.76 1.36
C GLY A 190 2.22 10.35 -0.06
N MET A 191 2.38 11.36 -0.91
CA MET A 191 2.75 11.17 -2.31
C MET A 191 4.27 11.33 -2.47
N ALA A 192 4.88 10.39 -3.18
CA ALA A 192 6.25 10.48 -3.64
C ALA A 192 6.30 10.63 -5.16
N VAL A 193 7.16 11.51 -5.65
CA VAL A 193 7.53 11.59 -7.05
C VAL A 193 8.73 10.70 -7.27
N ILE A 194 8.64 9.71 -8.16
CA ILE A 194 9.72 8.79 -8.47
C ILE A 194 10.05 8.72 -9.95
N SER A 195 11.31 8.43 -10.24
CA SER A 195 11.79 8.17 -11.60
C SER A 195 11.60 6.72 -12.02
N ILE A 196 10.79 6.44 -13.03
CA ILE A 196 10.66 5.10 -13.62
C ILE A 196 11.26 5.07 -15.03
N ASP A 197 11.68 3.89 -15.47
CA ASP A 197 12.01 3.64 -16.88
C ASP A 197 10.73 3.48 -17.72
N PRO A 198 10.84 3.51 -19.07
CA PRO A 198 9.69 3.30 -19.96
C PRO A 198 8.98 1.93 -19.80
N ARG A 199 9.57 1.00 -19.03
CA ARG A 199 8.98 -0.31 -18.71
C ARG A 199 8.36 -0.32 -17.31
N GLY A 200 8.26 0.83 -16.64
CA GLY A 200 7.62 0.98 -15.34
C GLY A 200 8.45 0.52 -14.15
N ARG A 201 9.73 0.22 -14.36
CA ARG A 201 10.61 -0.11 -13.26
C ARG A 201 11.15 1.18 -12.68
N TRP A 202 11.04 1.30 -11.37
CA TRP A 202 11.72 2.37 -10.67
C TRP A 202 13.22 2.33 -10.91
N THR A 203 13.80 3.45 -11.34
CA THR A 203 15.22 3.55 -11.71
C THR A 203 16.13 3.70 -10.48
N GLY A 204 15.56 4.05 -9.32
CA GLY A 204 16.31 4.28 -8.09
C GLY A 204 17.04 5.63 -8.03
N ASP A 205 16.89 6.48 -9.06
CA ASP A 205 17.69 7.70 -9.21
C ASP A 205 17.12 8.90 -8.45
N THR A 206 15.80 9.12 -8.48
CA THR A 206 15.16 10.28 -7.86
C THR A 206 13.92 9.88 -7.07
N VAL A 207 13.84 10.33 -5.82
CA VAL A 207 12.62 10.36 -5.02
C VAL A 207 12.47 11.75 -4.40
N ALA A 208 11.48 12.51 -4.85
CA ALA A 208 11.11 13.77 -4.22
C ALA A 208 9.80 13.57 -3.46
N THR A 209 9.83 13.74 -2.14
CA THR A 209 8.60 13.70 -1.37
C THR A 209 8.67 14.60 -0.13
N PRO A 210 7.71 15.54 0.04
CA PRO A 210 7.60 16.33 1.25
C PRO A 210 7.43 15.47 2.50
N VAL A 211 6.84 14.26 2.38
CA VAL A 211 6.60 13.39 3.54
C VAL A 211 7.89 12.89 4.18
N ILE A 212 9.01 12.76 3.44
CA ILE A 212 10.31 12.45 4.05
C ILE A 212 10.74 13.54 5.03
N ALA A 213 10.62 14.81 4.64
CA ALA A 213 11.03 15.92 5.50
C ALA A 213 10.15 16.00 6.75
N VAL A 214 8.83 15.82 6.58
CA VAL A 214 7.87 15.75 7.70
C VAL A 214 8.18 14.59 8.64
N THR A 215 8.42 13.39 8.11
CA THR A 215 8.73 12.20 8.90
C THR A 215 10.06 12.36 9.66
N ARG A 216 11.09 12.95 9.04
CA ARG A 216 12.37 13.26 9.71
C ARG A 216 12.20 14.27 10.84
N ARG A 217 11.42 15.34 10.64
CA ARG A 217 11.13 16.32 11.69
C ARG A 217 10.44 15.65 12.87
N ARG A 218 9.47 14.77 12.60
CA ARG A 218 8.77 13.97 13.63
C ARG A 218 9.73 13.05 14.37
N LEU A 219 10.62 12.35 13.65
CA LEU A 219 11.67 11.52 14.26
C LEU A 219 12.54 12.32 15.23
N GLY A 220 12.93 13.55 14.86
CA GLY A 220 13.71 14.44 15.72
C GLY A 220 12.98 14.94 16.98
N GLN A 221 11.65 14.76 17.06
CA GLN A 221 10.83 15.10 18.22
C GLN A 221 10.54 13.87 19.11
N CYS A 222 10.90 12.67 18.65
CA CYS A 222 10.65 11.43 19.38
C CYS A 222 11.78 11.15 20.40
N LEU A 223 11.40 10.63 21.57
CA LEU A 223 12.35 10.14 22.56
C LEU A 223 12.90 8.75 22.15
N PRO A 224 14.09 8.35 22.62
CA PRO A 224 14.56 6.97 22.48
C PRO A 224 13.51 5.95 22.93
N GLY A 225 13.34 4.89 22.14
CA GLY A 225 12.39 3.82 22.43
C GLY A 225 10.95 4.13 22.00
N THR A 226 10.72 5.31 21.39
CA THR A 226 9.39 5.73 20.96
C THR A 226 9.20 5.73 19.44
N LEU A 227 7.94 5.61 19.04
CA LEU A 227 7.41 5.65 17.70
C LEU A 227 6.51 6.87 17.53
N GLY A 228 6.93 7.81 16.69
CA GLY A 228 6.09 8.92 16.26
C GLY A 228 5.20 8.53 15.09
N LEU A 229 3.90 8.72 15.22
CA LEU A 229 2.94 8.48 14.12
C LEU A 229 2.44 9.81 13.56
N GLY A 230 2.40 9.94 12.24
CA GLY A 230 1.80 11.07 11.55
C GLY A 230 0.28 10.97 11.46
N ASP A 231 -0.41 12.10 11.45
CA ASP A 231 -1.88 12.16 11.44
C ASP A 231 -2.46 11.49 10.19
N LYS A 232 -1.80 11.65 9.04
CA LYS A 232 -2.18 10.98 7.79
C LYS A 232 -2.03 9.46 7.91
N PHE A 233 -0.99 9.00 8.60
CA PHE A 233 -0.75 7.58 8.83
C PHE A 233 -1.77 6.98 9.79
N LEU A 234 -2.11 7.68 10.88
CA LEU A 234 -3.18 7.30 11.80
C LEU A 234 -4.53 7.21 11.09
N ARG A 235 -4.85 8.18 10.22
CA ARG A 235 -6.06 8.11 9.39
C ARG A 235 -6.05 6.89 8.46
N LEU A 236 -4.92 6.51 7.87
CA LEU A 236 -4.84 5.26 7.08
C LEU A 236 -5.11 4.02 7.93
N LEU A 237 -4.58 3.96 9.14
CA LEU A 237 -4.83 2.85 10.07
C LEU A 237 -6.30 2.78 10.49
N GLN A 238 -6.93 3.92 10.77
CA GLN A 238 -8.35 3.99 11.10
C GLN A 238 -9.21 3.52 9.91
N VAL A 239 -8.98 4.07 8.72
CA VAL A 239 -9.81 3.82 7.54
C VAL A 239 -9.72 2.38 7.03
N PHE A 240 -8.51 1.81 6.93
CA PHE A 240 -8.33 0.47 6.38
C PHE A 240 -8.31 -0.64 7.41
N HIS A 241 -7.82 -0.32 8.60
CA HIS A 241 -7.55 -1.32 9.61
C HIS A 241 -8.45 -1.18 10.82
N GLY A 242 -9.25 -0.11 10.94
CA GLY A 242 -10.19 0.06 12.06
C GLY A 242 -9.51 0.34 13.39
N ILE A 243 -8.25 0.81 13.36
CA ILE A 243 -7.47 1.15 14.56
C ILE A 243 -7.81 2.59 14.95
N GLU A 244 -8.41 2.77 16.13
CA GLU A 244 -8.82 4.09 16.58
C GLU A 244 -7.62 4.94 17.04
N PRO A 245 -7.57 6.23 16.70
CA PRO A 245 -6.51 7.14 17.14
C PRO A 245 -6.41 7.28 18.66
N SER A 246 -7.48 7.01 19.42
CA SER A 246 -7.48 7.03 20.89
C SER A 246 -6.54 6.00 21.52
N VAL A 247 -6.15 4.96 20.76
CA VAL A 247 -5.10 4.01 21.17
C VAL A 247 -3.71 4.69 21.18
N VAL A 248 -3.59 5.88 20.59
CA VAL A 248 -2.35 6.61 20.36
C VAL A 248 -2.38 7.99 21.04
N GLU A 249 -2.15 8.01 22.35
CA GLU A 249 -1.85 9.26 23.06
C GLU A 249 -0.33 9.50 23.13
N GLY A 250 0.17 10.41 22.29
CA GLY A 250 1.59 10.79 22.28
C GLY A 250 2.53 9.78 21.61
N PRO A 251 3.86 9.93 21.79
CA PRO A 251 4.85 9.01 21.24
C PRO A 251 4.66 7.61 21.84
N LEU A 252 4.36 6.62 21.00
CA LEU A 252 4.12 5.25 21.47
C LEU A 252 5.43 4.56 21.80
N SER A 253 5.46 3.76 22.87
CA SER A 253 6.59 2.84 23.06
C SER A 253 6.69 1.87 21.89
N LEU A 254 7.89 1.65 21.37
CA LEU A 254 8.15 0.63 20.35
C LEU A 254 7.88 -0.80 20.86
N THR A 255 7.91 -1.01 22.18
CA THR A 255 7.48 -2.28 22.77
C THR A 255 5.97 -2.50 22.62
N SER A 256 5.20 -1.43 22.44
CA SER A 256 3.74 -1.45 22.31
C SER A 256 3.25 -1.47 20.86
N VAL A 257 4.11 -1.69 19.86
CA VAL A 257 3.71 -1.75 18.44
C VAL A 257 2.62 -2.80 18.18
N GLU A 258 2.59 -3.89 18.95
CA GLU A 258 1.52 -4.89 18.87
C GLU A 258 0.14 -4.34 19.22
N ARG A 259 0.05 -3.32 20.09
CA ARG A 259 -1.20 -2.62 20.37
C ARG A 259 -1.74 -1.85 19.15
N LEU A 260 -0.86 -1.47 18.23
CA LEU A 260 -1.28 -0.91 16.94
C LEU A 260 -1.77 -1.98 15.97
N LEU A 261 -1.51 -3.26 16.24
CA LEU A 261 -2.07 -4.38 15.48
C LEU A 261 -3.36 -4.91 16.10
N SER A 262 -3.64 -4.57 17.36
CA SER A 262 -4.95 -4.78 17.99
C SER A 262 -5.97 -3.73 17.56
N LEU A 263 -7.23 -4.14 17.54
CA LEU A 263 -8.40 -3.28 17.39
C LEU A 263 -8.93 -2.96 18.78
N ASP A 264 -9.11 -1.67 19.06
CA ASP A 264 -9.88 -1.25 20.21
C ASP A 264 -11.37 -1.20 19.84
N PHE A 265 -12.11 -2.22 20.26
CA PHE A 265 -13.57 -2.28 20.04
C PHE A 265 -14.37 -1.45 21.05
N THR A 266 -13.73 -0.76 21.99
CA THR A 266 -14.39 -0.42 23.26
C THR A 266 -15.51 0.60 23.19
N LEU A 267 -15.76 1.34 22.09
CA LEU A 267 -16.62 2.54 22.24
C LEU A 267 -17.68 2.85 21.17
N LYS A 268 -17.79 2.15 20.03
CA LYS A 268 -18.86 2.48 19.07
C LYS A 268 -19.53 1.24 18.47
N ALA A 269 -20.75 0.96 18.96
CA ALA A 269 -21.70 0.16 18.21
C ALA A 269 -22.11 0.97 16.96
N GLU A 270 -21.37 0.80 15.87
CA GLU A 270 -21.71 1.44 14.61
C GLU A 270 -22.92 0.72 14.00
N PRO A 271 -23.94 1.46 13.53
CA PRO A 271 -25.09 0.84 12.89
C PRO A 271 -24.63 0.01 11.68
N PRO A 272 -25.23 -1.17 11.45
CA PRO A 272 -24.83 -2.02 10.35
C PRO A 272 -25.19 -1.36 9.01
N LEU A 273 -24.18 -1.24 8.14
CA LEU A 273 -24.34 -0.69 6.78
C LEU A 273 -25.30 -1.52 5.90
N TYR A 274 -25.55 -2.77 6.27
CA TYR A 274 -26.34 -3.72 5.49
C TYR A 274 -27.46 -4.33 6.37
N PRO A 275 -28.64 -3.71 6.48
CA PRO A 275 -29.69 -4.17 7.40
C PRO A 275 -30.16 -5.62 7.16
N ALA A 276 -30.36 -6.02 5.90
CA ALA A 276 -30.78 -7.38 5.56
C ALA A 276 -29.70 -8.42 5.89
N HIS A 277 -28.45 -8.14 5.54
CA HIS A 277 -27.31 -9.03 5.86
C HIS A 277 -27.07 -9.08 7.36
N TRP A 278 -27.23 -7.95 8.06
CA TRP A 278 -27.17 -7.88 9.51
C TRP A 278 -28.20 -8.79 10.16
N GLN A 279 -29.48 -8.66 9.77
CA GLN A 279 -30.55 -9.50 10.29
C GLN A 279 -30.28 -10.99 10.08
N ARG A 280 -29.70 -11.36 8.92
CA ARG A 280 -29.26 -12.73 8.64
C ARG A 280 -28.14 -13.17 9.59
N LEU A 281 -27.09 -12.34 9.75
CA LEU A 281 -25.91 -12.67 10.57
C LEU A 281 -26.20 -12.68 12.08
N THR A 282 -27.17 -11.90 12.57
CA THR A 282 -27.57 -11.85 13.98
C THR A 282 -28.71 -12.81 14.32
N SER A 283 -29.31 -13.48 13.33
CA SER A 283 -30.35 -14.48 13.58
C SER A 283 -29.83 -15.56 14.54
N VAL A 284 -30.52 -15.82 15.65
CA VAL A 284 -30.06 -16.78 16.66
C VAL A 284 -30.45 -18.19 16.21
N PRO A 285 -29.51 -19.13 16.04
CA PRO A 285 -29.87 -20.53 15.83
C PRO A 285 -30.62 -21.05 17.07
N GLY A 286 -31.69 -21.83 16.86
CA GLY A 286 -32.43 -22.43 17.97
C GLY A 286 -31.55 -23.32 18.86
N PRO A 287 -32.00 -23.65 20.09
CA PRO A 287 -31.28 -24.56 20.97
C PRO A 287 -31.00 -25.89 20.26
N GLY A 288 -29.73 -26.32 20.21
CA GLY A 288 -29.34 -27.57 19.55
C GLY A 288 -29.10 -27.48 18.04
N ALA A 289 -29.22 -26.31 17.43
CA ALA A 289 -28.85 -26.11 16.03
C ALA A 289 -27.32 -26.24 15.84
N SER A 290 -26.92 -26.93 14.76
CA SER A 290 -25.54 -26.95 14.30
C SER A 290 -25.03 -25.54 14.05
N GLY A 291 -23.74 -25.30 14.30
CA GLY A 291 -23.11 -24.04 13.92
C GLY A 291 -23.24 -23.72 12.42
N SER A 292 -22.96 -22.48 12.05
CA SER A 292 -22.98 -22.00 10.67
C SER A 292 -21.59 -21.51 10.26
N CYS A 293 -21.14 -21.85 9.05
CA CYS A 293 -19.89 -21.32 8.50
C CYS A 293 -20.22 -20.50 7.25
N ILE A 294 -19.97 -19.20 7.32
CA ILE A 294 -20.33 -18.22 6.32
C ILE A 294 -19.05 -17.62 5.75
N GLN A 295 -19.00 -17.48 4.43
CA GLN A 295 -18.02 -16.64 3.75
C GLN A 295 -18.70 -15.35 3.29
N LEU A 296 -18.28 -14.23 3.89
CA LEU A 296 -18.76 -12.89 3.57
C LEU A 296 -17.92 -12.30 2.45
N LEU A 297 -18.53 -12.14 1.27
CA LEU A 297 -17.85 -11.81 0.02
C LEU A 297 -18.05 -10.35 -0.36
N GLY A 298 -17.04 -9.75 -0.99
CA GLY A 298 -17.19 -8.43 -1.62
C GLY A 298 -15.87 -7.70 -1.87
N ARG A 299 -15.92 -6.65 -2.70
CA ARG A 299 -14.76 -5.83 -3.10
C ARG A 299 -14.12 -5.05 -1.93
N GLN A 300 -12.93 -4.48 -2.15
CA GLN A 300 -12.29 -3.60 -1.16
C GLN A 300 -13.19 -2.42 -0.82
N GLY A 301 -13.21 -2.02 0.45
CA GLY A 301 -13.97 -0.84 0.90
C GLY A 301 -15.49 -1.04 1.01
N ILE A 302 -16.01 -2.22 0.68
CA ILE A 302 -17.45 -2.54 0.73
C ILE A 302 -18.01 -2.71 2.16
N GLY A 303 -17.17 -2.58 3.21
CA GLY A 303 -17.66 -2.69 4.60
C GLY A 303 -17.72 -4.10 5.20
N LYS A 304 -16.99 -5.09 4.65
CA LYS A 304 -16.89 -6.45 5.24
C LYS A 304 -16.39 -6.42 6.69
N SER A 305 -15.22 -5.81 6.91
CA SER A 305 -14.61 -5.68 8.23
C SER A 305 -15.48 -4.87 9.17
N HIS A 306 -16.12 -3.79 8.68
CA HIS A 306 -17.13 -3.02 9.43
C HIS A 306 -18.22 -3.92 9.99
N LEU A 307 -18.89 -4.69 9.12
CA LEU A 307 -19.97 -5.59 9.51
C LEU A 307 -19.50 -6.64 10.53
N CYS A 308 -18.28 -7.16 10.37
CA CYS A 308 -17.70 -8.13 11.29
C CYS A 308 -17.38 -7.53 12.67
N ARG A 309 -16.84 -6.31 12.72
CA ARG A 309 -16.61 -5.57 13.98
C ARG A 309 -17.93 -5.31 14.70
N SER A 310 -18.97 -4.83 13.99
CA SER A 310 -20.31 -4.65 14.56
C SER A 310 -20.88 -5.97 15.10
N LEU A 311 -20.69 -7.08 14.38
CA LEU A 311 -21.20 -8.40 14.79
C LEU A 311 -20.51 -8.92 16.06
N VAL A 312 -19.20 -8.73 16.17
CA VAL A 312 -18.43 -9.08 17.39
C VAL A 312 -18.87 -8.23 18.57
N ALA A 313 -18.98 -6.90 18.38
CA ALA A 313 -19.46 -6.00 19.42
C ALA A 313 -20.88 -6.38 19.89
N TRP A 314 -21.81 -6.59 18.97
CA TRP A 314 -23.18 -7.03 19.29
C TRP A 314 -23.21 -8.38 20.01
N THR A 315 -22.44 -9.37 19.56
CA THR A 315 -22.41 -10.69 20.22
C THR A 315 -21.94 -10.56 21.67
N ARG A 316 -20.93 -9.71 21.93
CA ARG A 316 -20.44 -9.41 23.29
C ARG A 316 -21.52 -8.69 24.13
N THR A 317 -22.27 -7.74 23.57
CA THR A 317 -23.34 -7.05 24.31
C THR A 317 -24.53 -7.95 24.64
N GLN A 318 -24.77 -9.00 23.85
CA GLN A 318 -25.75 -10.05 24.16
C GLN A 318 -25.23 -11.07 25.20
N GLY A 319 -24.04 -10.88 25.77
CA GLY A 319 -23.42 -11.82 26.70
C GLY A 319 -22.86 -13.09 26.03
N GLY A 320 -22.71 -13.08 24.70
CA GLY A 320 -22.11 -14.16 23.93
C GLY A 320 -20.58 -14.09 23.89
N MET A 321 -19.96 -15.21 23.53
CA MET A 321 -18.52 -15.32 23.32
C MET A 321 -18.18 -15.00 21.86
N ALA A 322 -17.31 -14.02 21.64
CA ALA A 322 -16.89 -13.62 20.29
C ALA A 322 -15.38 -13.44 20.18
N HIS A 323 -14.78 -14.15 19.22
CA HIS A 323 -13.37 -14.04 18.84
C HIS A 323 -13.25 -13.37 17.48
N TYR A 324 -12.27 -12.48 17.34
CA TYR A 324 -11.96 -11.81 16.09
C TYR A 324 -10.49 -12.08 15.77
N LEU A 325 -10.26 -12.83 14.69
CA LEU A 325 -8.93 -13.05 14.13
C LEU A 325 -8.78 -12.30 12.81
N ARG A 326 -7.57 -11.89 12.48
CA ARG A 326 -7.23 -11.21 11.21
C ARG A 326 -6.07 -11.89 10.55
N THR A 327 -6.06 -11.89 9.23
CA THR A 327 -4.86 -12.21 8.47
C THR A 327 -4.14 -10.91 8.14
N LEU A 328 -2.84 -10.86 8.37
CA LEU A 328 -2.02 -9.70 8.02
C LEU A 328 -1.01 -10.08 6.92
N PRO A 329 -0.59 -9.11 6.08
CA PRO A 329 0.45 -9.31 5.08
C PRO A 329 1.75 -9.83 5.72
N GLU A 330 2.45 -10.74 5.02
CA GLU A 330 3.84 -11.17 5.33
C GLU A 330 4.07 -11.77 6.72
N ALA A 331 3.01 -12.09 7.46
CA ALA A 331 3.10 -12.91 8.65
C ALA A 331 3.64 -14.30 8.28
N ARG A 332 4.61 -14.82 9.06
CA ARG A 332 5.23 -16.15 8.86
C ARG A 332 4.19 -17.17 8.36
N ALA A 333 4.29 -17.56 7.08
CA ALA A 333 3.56 -18.64 6.40
C ALA A 333 2.06 -18.83 6.78
N GLY A 334 1.31 -17.76 7.03
CA GLY A 334 -0.14 -17.83 7.29
C GLY A 334 -0.55 -17.85 8.77
N ALA A 335 0.10 -17.04 9.61
CA ALA A 335 -0.38 -16.77 10.96
C ALA A 335 -1.68 -15.93 10.95
N LEU A 336 -2.54 -16.20 11.94
CA LEU A 336 -3.69 -15.39 12.31
C LEU A 336 -3.30 -14.48 13.48
N TYR A 337 -3.85 -13.27 13.49
CA TYR A 337 -3.62 -12.27 14.53
C TYR A 337 -4.90 -12.10 15.32
N ASP A 338 -4.80 -12.27 16.62
CA ASP A 338 -5.92 -11.96 17.51
C ASP A 338 -6.14 -10.45 17.54
N ALA A 339 -7.38 -10.01 17.27
CA ALA A 339 -7.66 -8.59 17.14
C ALA A 339 -7.68 -7.87 18.48
N ASP A 340 -7.90 -8.54 19.61
CA ASP A 340 -7.89 -7.87 20.91
C ASP A 340 -6.45 -7.66 21.43
N THR A 341 -5.52 -8.57 21.08
CA THR A 341 -4.14 -8.57 21.59
C THR A 341 -3.08 -8.18 20.57
N GLY A 342 -3.38 -8.29 19.27
CA GLY A 342 -2.40 -8.17 18.19
C GLY A 342 -1.42 -9.35 18.08
N ALA A 343 -1.61 -10.41 18.89
CA ALA A 343 -0.69 -11.53 18.98
C ALA A 343 -0.84 -12.49 17.77
N PRO A 344 0.28 -12.88 17.11
CA PRO A 344 0.23 -13.85 16.03
C PRO A 344 0.15 -15.30 16.55
N SER A 345 -0.56 -16.16 15.84
CA SER A 345 -0.67 -17.60 16.11
C SER A 345 -0.84 -18.39 14.83
N SER A 346 -0.40 -19.66 14.80
CA SER A 346 -0.74 -20.54 13.67
C SER A 346 -2.26 -20.77 13.60
N VAL A 347 -2.79 -21.06 12.41
CA VAL A 347 -4.21 -21.37 12.21
C VAL A 347 -4.69 -22.42 13.22
N LYS A 348 -3.96 -23.54 13.34
CA LYS A 348 -4.30 -24.63 14.25
C LYS A 348 -4.29 -24.20 15.72
N ALA A 349 -3.29 -23.41 16.14
CA ALA A 349 -3.20 -22.94 17.52
C ALA A 349 -4.33 -21.95 17.86
N ALA A 350 -4.58 -20.99 16.97
CA ALA A 350 -5.60 -19.97 17.18
C ALA A 350 -7.02 -20.55 17.22
N VAL A 351 -7.36 -21.39 16.23
CA VAL A 351 -8.71 -21.97 16.13
C VAL A 351 -8.90 -23.10 17.16
N GLY A 352 -7.87 -23.90 17.43
CA GLY A 352 -7.90 -24.97 18.42
C GLY A 352 -8.12 -24.47 19.85
N ALA A 353 -7.49 -23.35 20.23
CA ALA A 353 -7.68 -22.74 21.55
C ALA A 353 -9.14 -22.29 21.79
N ILE A 354 -9.83 -21.86 20.72
CA ILE A 354 -11.23 -21.43 20.79
C ILE A 354 -12.16 -22.62 21.05
N GLY A 355 -11.93 -23.76 20.40
CA GLY A 355 -12.80 -24.94 20.50
C GLY A 355 -12.87 -25.56 21.92
N ALA A 356 -11.91 -25.27 22.79
CA ALA A 356 -11.82 -25.82 24.15
C ALA A 356 -12.63 -25.05 25.22
N ALA A 357 -13.23 -23.89 24.88
CA ALA A 357 -13.90 -23.03 25.85
C ALA A 357 -15.30 -23.53 26.28
N ALA A 358 -15.64 -23.34 27.56
CA ALA A 358 -16.83 -23.89 28.23
C ALA A 358 -18.18 -23.35 27.70
N LYS A 359 -19.23 -24.16 27.84
CA LYS A 359 -20.46 -24.13 27.01
C LYS A 359 -21.69 -23.47 27.65
N VAL A 360 -21.93 -22.16 27.44
CA VAL A 360 -23.28 -21.52 27.44
C VAL A 360 -23.23 -20.23 26.58
N GLY A 361 -24.28 -19.91 25.83
CA GLY A 361 -24.41 -18.65 25.08
C GLY A 361 -24.04 -18.71 23.60
N GLN A 362 -24.25 -17.60 22.88
CA GLN A 362 -23.87 -17.48 21.46
C GLN A 362 -22.34 -17.56 21.32
N ARG A 363 -21.86 -18.25 20.28
CA ARG A 363 -20.43 -18.38 20.00
C ARG A 363 -20.11 -17.94 18.59
N LEU A 364 -19.26 -16.94 18.47
CA LEU A 364 -18.85 -16.34 17.22
C LEU A 364 -17.34 -16.41 17.05
N LEU A 365 -16.90 -16.79 15.86
CA LEU A 365 -15.55 -16.60 15.38
C LEU A 365 -15.61 -15.80 14.08
N VAL A 366 -14.95 -14.65 14.04
CA VAL A 366 -14.67 -13.89 12.83
C VAL A 366 -13.23 -14.12 12.42
N ILE A 367 -12.98 -14.38 11.13
CA ILE A 367 -11.63 -14.33 10.55
C ILE A 367 -11.66 -13.43 9.32
N ASP A 368 -10.95 -12.30 9.40
CA ASP A 368 -11.00 -11.23 8.41
C ASP A 368 -9.83 -11.29 7.43
N ASP A 369 -10.11 -10.97 6.17
CA ASP A 369 -9.21 -10.88 5.01
C ASP A 369 -8.53 -12.19 4.57
N VAL A 370 -9.22 -13.35 4.66
CA VAL A 370 -8.62 -14.69 4.45
C VAL A 370 -7.94 -14.90 3.09
N ASP A 371 -8.20 -14.03 2.11
CA ASP A 371 -7.48 -14.00 0.84
C ASP A 371 -5.96 -13.80 0.99
N LEU A 372 -5.52 -13.20 2.10
CA LEU A 372 -4.09 -13.02 2.40
C LEU A 372 -3.39 -14.31 2.81
N LEU A 373 -4.12 -15.35 3.19
CA LEU A 373 -3.52 -16.66 3.47
C LEU A 373 -3.05 -17.32 2.19
N MET A 374 -1.96 -18.07 2.32
CA MET A 374 -1.51 -18.99 1.27
C MET A 374 -2.54 -20.10 1.05
N PRO A 375 -2.66 -20.67 -0.16
CA PRO A 375 -3.64 -21.73 -0.44
C PRO A 375 -3.62 -22.89 0.56
N ALA A 376 -2.44 -23.42 0.90
CA ALA A 376 -2.29 -24.48 1.89
C ALA A 376 -2.79 -24.08 3.30
N SER A 377 -2.56 -22.83 3.71
CA SER A 377 -3.06 -22.31 4.99
C SER A 377 -4.58 -22.10 4.99
N ARG A 378 -5.18 -21.80 3.82
CA ARG A 378 -6.64 -21.71 3.67
C ARG A 378 -7.30 -23.08 3.75
N GLU A 379 -6.69 -24.11 3.17
CA GLU A 379 -7.16 -25.49 3.29
C GLU A 379 -7.12 -25.97 4.74
N ALA A 380 -6.01 -25.72 5.44
CA ALA A 380 -5.89 -26.01 6.87
C ALA A 380 -6.95 -25.24 7.69
N LEU A 381 -7.19 -23.97 7.35
CA LEU A 381 -8.22 -23.17 8.00
C LEU A 381 -9.63 -23.75 7.79
N LEU A 382 -9.96 -24.19 6.58
CA LEU A 382 -11.26 -24.76 6.27
C LEU A 382 -11.56 -26.00 7.14
N ALA A 383 -10.57 -26.88 7.31
CA ALA A 383 -10.72 -28.07 8.16
C ALA A 383 -11.04 -27.70 9.62
N GLU A 384 -10.30 -26.75 10.20
CA GLU A 384 -10.49 -26.31 11.59
C GLU A 384 -11.83 -25.57 11.79
N VAL A 385 -12.23 -24.73 10.83
CA VAL A 385 -13.50 -23.99 10.88
C VAL A 385 -14.71 -24.93 10.78
N LEU A 386 -14.65 -25.95 9.93
CA LEU A 386 -15.71 -26.94 9.82
C LEU A 386 -15.84 -27.79 11.09
N ALA A 387 -14.75 -28.04 11.81
CA ALA A 387 -14.80 -28.71 13.11
C ALA A 387 -15.53 -27.84 14.16
N LEU A 388 -15.27 -26.52 14.19
CA LEU A 388 -15.96 -25.59 15.08
C LEU A 388 -17.47 -25.49 14.80
N ARG A 389 -17.88 -25.69 13.54
CA ARG A 389 -19.31 -25.79 13.17
C ARG A 389 -20.02 -26.86 14.00
N GLY A 390 -19.40 -28.03 14.14
CA GLY A 390 -19.92 -29.13 14.95
C GLY A 390 -19.98 -28.82 16.45
N ALA A 391 -19.12 -27.90 16.92
CA ALA A 391 -19.11 -27.41 18.30
C ALA A 391 -20.13 -26.30 18.59
N GLY A 392 -20.94 -25.90 17.60
CA GLY A 392 -21.99 -24.88 17.73
C GLY A 392 -21.52 -23.44 17.52
N TYR A 393 -20.33 -23.23 16.93
CA TYR A 393 -19.86 -21.89 16.58
C TYR A 393 -20.53 -21.40 15.30
N ARG A 394 -20.88 -20.11 15.29
CA ARG A 394 -21.01 -19.34 14.06
C ARG A 394 -19.62 -18.86 13.66
N VAL A 395 -19.18 -19.23 12.46
CA VAL A 395 -17.91 -18.76 11.90
C VAL A 395 -18.20 -17.88 10.69
N VAL A 396 -17.63 -16.69 10.68
CA VAL A 396 -17.72 -15.73 9.57
C VAL A 396 -16.31 -15.47 9.05
N LEU A 397 -16.07 -15.80 7.79
CA LEU A 397 -14.80 -15.59 7.10
C LEU A 397 -15.00 -14.49 6.06
N THR A 398 -14.20 -13.42 6.07
CA THR A 398 -14.31 -12.40 5.02
C THR A 398 -13.33 -12.69 3.89
N ALA A 399 -13.82 -12.62 2.67
CA ALA A 399 -13.03 -12.80 1.46
C ALA A 399 -13.55 -11.89 0.34
N ARG A 400 -12.79 -11.76 -0.73
CA ARG A 400 -13.19 -11.04 -1.94
C ARG A 400 -14.03 -11.93 -2.85
N THR A 401 -13.70 -13.21 -2.91
CA THR A 401 -14.38 -14.22 -3.73
C THR A 401 -14.58 -15.50 -2.94
N SER A 402 -15.58 -16.29 -3.33
CA SER A 402 -15.77 -17.62 -2.76
C SER A 402 -14.50 -18.45 -2.98
N PHE A 403 -14.08 -19.19 -1.95
CA PHE A 403 -12.94 -20.09 -2.04
C PHE A 403 -13.27 -21.53 -1.62
N SER A 404 -14.49 -21.79 -1.16
CA SER A 404 -14.97 -23.13 -0.81
C SER A 404 -16.48 -23.21 -0.88
N ASP A 405 -17.00 -24.24 -1.54
CA ASP A 405 -18.44 -24.51 -1.60
C ASP A 405 -19.00 -25.11 -0.30
N ALA A 406 -18.12 -25.53 0.62
CA ALA A 406 -18.50 -26.00 1.95
C ALA A 406 -18.97 -24.87 2.88
N LEU A 407 -18.78 -23.61 2.47
CA LEU A 407 -19.13 -22.41 3.22
C LEU A 407 -20.31 -21.71 2.55
N GLU A 408 -21.27 -21.26 3.35
CA GLU A 408 -22.40 -20.47 2.85
C GLU A 408 -21.90 -19.11 2.33
N ALA A 409 -22.07 -18.85 1.04
CA ALA A 409 -21.65 -17.60 0.43
C ALA A 409 -22.68 -16.48 0.65
N VAL A 410 -22.23 -15.37 1.24
CA VAL A 410 -23.04 -14.16 1.45
C VAL A 410 -22.30 -12.98 0.83
N ALA A 411 -22.77 -12.48 -0.31
CA ALA A 411 -22.16 -11.35 -0.99
C ALA A 411 -22.74 -10.01 -0.52
N LEU A 412 -21.86 -9.04 -0.24
CA LEU A 412 -22.23 -7.65 0.03
C LEU A 412 -22.33 -6.86 -1.28
N PRO A 413 -23.50 -6.28 -1.59
CA PRO A 413 -23.66 -5.41 -2.76
C PRO A 413 -23.07 -4.02 -2.51
N GLY A 414 -22.98 -3.21 -3.57
CA GLY A 414 -22.90 -1.75 -3.39
C GLY A 414 -24.15 -1.25 -2.66
N LEU A 415 -23.97 -0.25 -1.80
CA LEU A 415 -25.09 0.48 -1.19
C LEU A 415 -25.84 1.24 -2.27
N ASP A 416 -27.16 1.31 -2.14
CA ASP A 416 -27.99 2.23 -2.91
C ASP A 416 -27.88 3.66 -2.33
N ALA A 417 -28.60 4.61 -2.92
CA ALA A 417 -28.58 6.00 -2.48
C ALA A 417 -28.94 6.15 -1.00
N ALA A 418 -29.99 5.46 -0.53
CA ALA A 418 -30.44 5.50 0.86
C ALA A 418 -29.40 4.89 1.83
N GLY A 419 -28.78 3.77 1.46
CA GLY A 419 -27.69 3.17 2.23
C GLY A 419 -26.47 4.08 2.32
N LEU A 420 -26.11 4.77 1.24
CA LEU A 420 -25.03 5.76 1.25
C LEU A 420 -25.33 6.96 2.15
N GLU A 421 -26.56 7.48 2.11
CA GLU A 421 -27.00 8.55 3.03
C GLU A 421 -26.88 8.12 4.49
N GLN A 422 -27.33 6.90 4.82
CA GLN A 422 -27.22 6.36 6.18
C GLN A 422 -25.75 6.16 6.60
N CYS A 423 -24.90 5.68 5.68
CA CYS A 423 -23.46 5.53 5.91
C CYS A 423 -22.81 6.88 6.25
N LEU A 424 -23.10 7.92 5.46
CA LEU A 424 -22.60 9.28 5.69
C LEU A 424 -23.14 9.85 7.00
N ALA A 425 -24.43 9.74 7.26
CA ALA A 425 -25.04 10.23 8.50
C ALA A 425 -24.40 9.60 9.74
N SER A 426 -24.12 8.29 9.70
CA SER A 426 -23.47 7.58 10.81
C SER A 426 -22.04 8.06 11.05
N ALA A 427 -21.29 8.33 9.99
CA ALA A 427 -19.96 8.93 10.09
C ALA A 427 -20.00 10.39 10.57
N MET A 428 -21.03 11.16 10.17
CA MET A 428 -21.24 12.53 10.60
C MET A 428 -21.56 12.64 12.10
N VAL A 429 -22.31 11.70 12.69
CA VAL A 429 -22.53 11.66 14.15
C VAL A 429 -21.20 11.56 14.92
N GLY A 430 -20.19 10.88 14.35
CA GLY A 430 -18.84 10.86 14.91
C GLY A 430 -18.01 12.12 14.62
N ALA A 431 -18.32 12.86 13.55
CA ALA A 431 -17.62 14.07 13.12
C ALA A 431 -18.23 15.38 13.65
N MET A 432 -19.47 15.38 14.16
CA MET A 432 -20.09 16.56 14.75
C MET A 432 -19.33 17.09 15.97
N ASP A 433 -18.54 16.24 16.66
CA ASP A 433 -17.59 16.67 17.70
C ASP A 433 -16.42 17.50 17.14
N SER A 434 -16.20 17.50 15.81
CA SER A 434 -15.10 18.21 15.12
C SER A 434 -15.53 19.46 14.33
N GLY A 435 -16.82 19.82 14.35
CA GLY A 435 -17.31 21.13 13.86
C GLY A 435 -17.34 21.33 12.34
N GLN A 436 -17.12 20.30 11.51
CA GLN A 436 -17.25 20.39 10.05
C GLN A 436 -18.42 19.52 9.54
N LEU A 437 -19.48 20.16 9.08
CA LEU A 437 -20.57 19.48 8.36
C LEU A 437 -20.17 19.32 6.87
N PRO A 438 -20.11 18.10 6.33
CA PRO A 438 -19.95 17.91 4.89
C PRO A 438 -21.11 18.56 4.13
N ARG A 439 -20.84 19.07 2.92
CA ARG A 439 -21.90 19.58 2.03
C ARG A 439 -22.97 18.51 1.85
N GLN A 440 -24.24 18.92 1.71
CA GLN A 440 -25.27 18.05 1.15
C GLN A 440 -24.82 17.62 -0.25
N LEU A 441 -24.26 16.40 -0.33
CA LEU A 441 -23.96 15.73 -1.59
C LEU A 441 -25.23 15.02 -2.00
N ASP A 442 -25.64 15.19 -3.26
CA ASP A 442 -26.72 14.41 -3.86
C ASP A 442 -26.33 12.93 -3.80
N ALA A 443 -27.12 12.13 -3.09
CA ALA A 443 -26.88 10.71 -2.91
C ALA A 443 -26.86 9.95 -4.23
N GLN A 444 -27.60 10.43 -5.24
CA GLN A 444 -27.59 9.84 -6.57
C GLN A 444 -26.26 10.10 -7.30
N ALA A 445 -25.75 11.33 -7.21
CA ALA A 445 -24.43 11.67 -7.74
C ALA A 445 -23.31 10.87 -7.04
N LEU A 446 -23.42 10.70 -5.72
CA LEU A 446 -22.47 9.90 -4.95
C LEU A 446 -22.54 8.42 -5.33
N LEU A 447 -23.73 7.86 -5.51
CA LEU A 447 -23.93 6.49 -5.96
C LEU A 447 -23.26 6.25 -7.32
N GLU A 448 -23.43 7.17 -8.26
CA GLU A 448 -22.82 7.07 -9.59
C GLU A 448 -21.29 7.13 -9.54
N SER A 449 -20.73 8.04 -8.75
CA SER A 449 -19.28 8.23 -8.65
C SER A 449 -18.58 7.16 -7.80
N THR A 450 -19.24 6.62 -6.79
CA THR A 450 -18.67 5.62 -5.86
C THR A 450 -19.09 4.20 -6.16
N GLN A 451 -20.07 4.01 -7.05
CA GLN A 451 -20.70 2.72 -7.36
C GLN A 451 -21.23 2.01 -6.09
N GLY A 452 -21.65 2.78 -5.09
CA GLY A 452 -22.16 2.26 -3.82
C GLY A 452 -21.09 1.72 -2.87
N VAL A 453 -19.80 2.05 -3.07
CA VAL A 453 -18.72 1.62 -2.16
C VAL A 453 -18.64 2.60 -0.97
N PRO A 454 -18.95 2.15 0.27
CA PRO A 454 -18.97 3.00 1.47
C PRO A 454 -17.67 3.77 1.70
N LEU A 455 -16.51 3.09 1.56
CA LEU A 455 -15.21 3.72 1.74
C LEU A 455 -15.02 4.95 0.85
N PHE A 456 -15.43 4.86 -0.42
CA PHE A 456 -15.27 5.98 -1.35
C PHE A 456 -16.22 7.11 -1.02
N ALA A 457 -17.46 6.78 -0.63
CA ALA A 457 -18.42 7.78 -0.18
C ALA A 457 -17.93 8.57 1.04
N LEU A 458 -17.42 7.88 2.06
CA LEU A 458 -16.87 8.51 3.27
C LEU A 458 -15.70 9.42 2.94
N GLU A 459 -14.74 8.94 2.14
CA GLU A 459 -13.55 9.71 1.81
C GLU A 459 -13.84 10.91 0.89
N TRP A 460 -14.79 10.78 -0.03
CA TRP A 460 -15.24 11.90 -0.87
C TRP A 460 -15.95 12.98 -0.05
N SER A 461 -16.70 12.58 0.99
CA SER A 461 -17.37 13.54 1.87
C SER A 461 -16.40 14.30 2.78
N ALA A 462 -15.26 13.71 3.13
CA ALA A 462 -14.35 14.20 4.16
C ALA A 462 -13.33 15.26 3.66
N ASP A 463 -12.98 15.31 2.37
CA ASP A 463 -12.01 16.28 1.84
C ASP A 463 -12.43 16.78 0.44
N LEU A 464 -13.30 17.80 0.43
CA LEU A 464 -13.87 18.39 -0.79
C LEU A 464 -12.87 19.24 -1.61
N GLN A 465 -11.65 19.46 -1.10
CA GLN A 465 -10.63 20.29 -1.77
C GLN A 465 -9.51 19.49 -2.43
N GLN A 466 -9.35 18.20 -2.09
CA GLN A 466 -8.42 17.32 -2.78
C GLN A 466 -9.15 16.45 -3.81
N PRO A 467 -8.63 16.33 -5.05
CA PRO A 467 -9.30 15.58 -6.11
C PRO A 467 -9.48 14.10 -5.77
N MET A 468 -8.63 13.53 -4.90
CA MET A 468 -8.83 12.23 -4.23
C MET A 468 -7.94 12.10 -2.99
N SER A 469 -8.46 11.49 -1.94
CA SER A 469 -7.71 11.21 -0.72
C SER A 469 -6.74 10.03 -0.87
N LEU A 470 -5.70 10.00 -0.03
CA LEU A 470 -4.70 8.92 -0.02
C LEU A 470 -5.31 7.52 0.22
N PRO A 471 -6.31 7.33 1.12
CA PRO A 471 -7.03 6.07 1.21
C PRO A 471 -7.66 5.64 -0.12
N VAL A 472 -8.39 6.52 -0.81
CA VAL A 472 -9.02 6.14 -2.09
C VAL A 472 -7.97 5.69 -3.10
N LEU A 473 -6.85 6.41 -3.21
CA LEU A 473 -5.72 6.04 -4.09
C LEU A 473 -5.15 4.65 -3.77
N LEU A 474 -4.95 4.31 -2.49
CA LEU A 474 -4.42 3.01 -2.07
C LEU A 474 -5.41 1.86 -2.31
N ALA A 475 -6.71 2.11 -2.08
CA ALA A 475 -7.77 1.14 -2.34
C ALA A 475 -7.87 0.83 -3.83
N VAL A 476 -7.90 1.88 -4.65
CA VAL A 476 -7.85 1.80 -6.11
C VAL A 476 -6.64 1.03 -6.60
N ALA A 477 -5.44 1.41 -6.15
CA ALA A 477 -4.21 0.75 -6.58
C ALA A 477 -4.20 -0.74 -6.21
N SER A 478 -4.80 -1.09 -5.08
CA SER A 478 -4.95 -2.48 -4.63
C SER A 478 -5.97 -3.27 -5.45
N GLU A 479 -7.02 -2.62 -5.96
CA GLU A 479 -8.01 -3.23 -6.86
C GLU A 479 -7.47 -3.40 -8.28
N LEU A 480 -6.76 -2.42 -8.85
CA LEU A 480 -6.20 -2.52 -10.20
C LEU A 480 -5.21 -3.70 -10.35
N LYS A 481 -4.43 -3.98 -9.29
CA LYS A 481 -3.55 -5.16 -9.24
C LYS A 481 -4.29 -6.48 -9.42
N ARG A 482 -5.55 -6.57 -8.99
CA ARG A 482 -6.37 -7.80 -9.12
C ARG A 482 -6.56 -8.17 -10.58
N TYR A 483 -6.80 -7.16 -11.41
CA TYR A 483 -7.01 -7.33 -12.85
C TYR A 483 -5.70 -7.43 -13.62
N ARG A 484 -4.55 -7.42 -12.93
CA ARG A 484 -3.20 -7.39 -13.51
C ARG A 484 -3.05 -6.29 -14.56
N LEU A 485 -3.79 -5.19 -14.39
CA LEU A 485 -3.74 -4.05 -15.30
C LEU A 485 -2.38 -3.36 -15.17
N ASP A 486 -1.61 -3.39 -16.25
CA ASP A 486 -0.38 -2.64 -16.37
C ASP A 486 -0.72 -1.14 -16.42
N TRP A 487 0.03 -0.36 -15.66
CA TRP A 487 -0.19 1.07 -15.57
C TRP A 487 0.02 1.77 -16.93
N ARG A 488 0.88 1.23 -17.81
CA ARG A 488 1.13 1.78 -19.16
C ARG A 488 -0.14 1.73 -20.00
N LEU A 489 -0.90 0.65 -19.88
CA LEU A 489 -2.18 0.49 -20.56
C LEU A 489 -3.19 1.54 -20.05
N LEU A 490 -3.26 1.74 -18.73
CA LEU A 490 -4.11 2.78 -18.14
C LEU A 490 -3.68 4.19 -18.53
N GLN A 491 -2.38 4.45 -18.62
CA GLN A 491 -1.85 5.74 -19.06
C GLN A 491 -2.25 6.03 -20.51
N VAL A 492 -1.99 5.10 -21.41
CA VAL A 492 -2.31 5.26 -22.84
C VAL A 492 -3.81 5.47 -23.01
N LEU A 493 -4.65 4.68 -22.34
CA LEU A 493 -6.10 4.82 -22.40
C LEU A 493 -6.59 6.15 -21.82
N ASN A 494 -5.89 6.69 -20.81
CA ASN A 494 -6.22 7.98 -20.22
C ASN A 494 -5.81 9.17 -21.08
N GLU A 495 -4.64 9.11 -21.72
CA GLU A 495 -4.13 10.19 -22.58
C GLU A 495 -4.75 10.16 -23.98
N ALA A 496 -5.34 9.03 -24.37
CA ALA A 496 -5.98 8.86 -25.67
C ALA A 496 -7.22 9.75 -25.80
N ARG A 497 -7.19 10.64 -26.80
CA ARG A 497 -8.32 11.51 -27.18
C ARG A 497 -9.39 10.80 -28.01
N ALA A 498 -9.17 9.54 -28.36
CA ALA A 498 -10.05 8.70 -29.19
C ALA A 498 -9.97 7.25 -28.71
N PRO A 499 -10.97 6.40 -29.04
CA PRO A 499 -10.91 4.96 -28.76
C PRO A 499 -9.58 4.34 -29.20
N CYS A 500 -9.03 3.44 -28.38
CA CYS A 500 -7.78 2.75 -28.69
C CYS A 500 -8.06 1.35 -29.21
N THR A 501 -7.33 0.91 -30.22
CA THR A 501 -7.35 -0.49 -30.66
C THR A 501 -6.28 -1.32 -29.95
N PHE A 502 -6.37 -2.65 -30.02
CA PHE A 502 -5.32 -3.54 -29.51
C PHE A 502 -3.96 -3.27 -30.17
N GLU A 503 -3.95 -3.01 -31.48
CA GLU A 503 -2.73 -2.66 -32.21
C GLU A 503 -2.10 -1.35 -31.71
N ARG A 504 -2.93 -0.34 -31.43
CA ARG A 504 -2.46 0.94 -30.89
C ARG A 504 -1.89 0.78 -29.49
N LEU A 505 -2.56 0.01 -28.62
CA LEU A 505 -2.05 -0.28 -27.28
C LEU A 505 -0.73 -1.05 -27.35
N HIS A 506 -0.62 -2.06 -28.23
CA HIS A 506 0.61 -2.81 -28.44
C HIS A 506 1.78 -1.89 -28.80
N THR A 507 1.54 -0.98 -29.75
CA THR A 507 2.54 -0.04 -30.25
C THR A 507 3.01 0.93 -29.16
N LEU A 508 2.07 1.54 -28.42
CA LEU A 508 2.40 2.58 -27.44
C LEU A 508 2.96 2.04 -26.12
N THR A 509 2.53 0.84 -25.70
CA THR A 509 2.98 0.24 -24.43
C THR A 509 4.19 -0.68 -24.60
N ALA A 510 4.49 -1.10 -25.84
CA ALA A 510 5.44 -2.16 -26.18
C ALA A 510 5.17 -3.48 -25.43
N MET A 511 3.91 -3.75 -25.06
CA MET A 511 3.47 -4.98 -24.40
C MET A 511 2.95 -6.00 -25.43
N PRO A 512 3.20 -7.30 -25.28
CA PRO A 512 2.65 -8.32 -26.19
C PRO A 512 1.12 -8.22 -26.32
N ARG A 513 0.60 -8.40 -27.55
CA ARG A 513 -0.85 -8.32 -27.81
C ARG A 513 -1.66 -9.27 -26.94
N GLU A 514 -1.20 -10.51 -26.76
CA GLU A 514 -1.85 -11.52 -25.90
C GLU A 514 -1.97 -11.05 -24.44
N GLU A 515 -0.93 -10.36 -23.92
CA GLU A 515 -0.95 -9.80 -22.57
C GLU A 515 -1.96 -8.65 -22.46
N ILE A 516 -2.01 -7.78 -23.47
CA ILE A 516 -2.98 -6.68 -23.55
C ILE A 516 -4.41 -7.24 -23.62
N GLU A 517 -4.67 -8.20 -24.50
CA GLU A 517 -5.99 -8.84 -24.65
C GLU A 517 -6.46 -9.45 -23.33
N GLY A 518 -5.60 -10.20 -22.64
CA GLY A 518 -5.92 -10.76 -21.33
C GLY A 518 -6.26 -9.69 -20.29
N GLN A 519 -5.50 -8.60 -20.24
CA GLN A 519 -5.75 -7.50 -19.30
C GLN A 519 -7.02 -6.72 -19.65
N VAL A 520 -7.26 -6.41 -20.92
CA VAL A 520 -8.45 -5.68 -21.39
C VAL A 520 -9.70 -6.51 -21.13
N HIS A 521 -9.71 -7.80 -21.47
CA HIS A 521 -10.86 -8.66 -21.17
C HIS A 521 -11.15 -8.78 -19.68
N ALA A 522 -10.11 -8.88 -18.83
CA ALA A 522 -10.28 -8.85 -17.38
C ALA A 522 -10.88 -7.52 -16.90
N ALA A 523 -10.44 -6.39 -17.46
CA ALA A 523 -10.96 -5.06 -17.15
C ALA A 523 -12.40 -4.85 -17.65
N VAL A 524 -12.77 -5.42 -18.80
CA VAL A 524 -14.15 -5.40 -19.32
C VAL A 524 -15.07 -6.24 -18.44
N GLY A 525 -14.65 -7.45 -18.06
CA GLY A 525 -15.39 -8.28 -17.11
C GLY A 525 -15.56 -7.62 -15.73
N ALA A 526 -14.66 -6.69 -15.39
CA ALA A 526 -14.74 -5.86 -14.19
C ALA A 526 -15.57 -4.57 -14.34
N GLY A 527 -16.05 -4.27 -15.56
CA GLY A 527 -16.77 -3.03 -15.88
C GLY A 527 -15.88 -1.77 -15.88
N LEU A 528 -14.56 -1.91 -16.00
CA LEU A 528 -13.61 -0.79 -16.07
C LEU A 528 -13.44 -0.28 -17.51
N LEU A 529 -13.48 -1.19 -18.49
CA LEU A 529 -13.37 -0.88 -19.91
C LEU A 529 -14.60 -1.41 -20.65
N GLN A 530 -14.85 -0.87 -21.84
CA GLN A 530 -15.86 -1.34 -22.79
C GLN A 530 -15.19 -1.61 -24.14
N LEU A 531 -15.71 -2.62 -24.84
CA LEU A 531 -15.34 -2.95 -26.20
C LEU A 531 -16.51 -2.60 -27.12
N SER A 532 -16.23 -1.83 -28.17
CA SER A 532 -17.17 -1.55 -29.26
C SER A 532 -16.58 -2.01 -30.59
N GLU A 533 -17.43 -2.38 -31.56
CA GLU A 533 -16.97 -2.71 -32.91
C GLU A 533 -16.47 -1.42 -33.59
N ALA A 534 -15.21 -1.41 -34.05
CA ALA A 534 -14.70 -0.31 -34.86
C ALA A 534 -15.24 -0.42 -36.29
N ASN A 535 -15.51 0.72 -36.94
CA ASN A 535 -15.96 0.73 -38.33
C ASN A 535 -14.89 0.13 -39.27
N GLU A 536 -15.32 -0.83 -40.08
CA GLU A 536 -14.68 -1.39 -41.29
C GLU A 536 -13.35 -2.17 -41.16
N GLN A 537 -12.69 -2.16 -40.00
CA GLN A 537 -11.53 -3.03 -39.72
C GLN A 537 -11.80 -3.87 -38.46
N ARG A 538 -11.53 -5.18 -38.52
CA ARG A 538 -11.85 -6.21 -37.50
C ARG A 538 -11.21 -6.03 -36.11
N ASP A 539 -10.77 -4.84 -35.72
CA ASP A 539 -10.20 -4.56 -34.40
C ASP A 539 -11.26 -3.89 -33.50
N LEU A 540 -11.28 -4.22 -32.21
CA LEU A 540 -12.25 -3.67 -31.27
C LEU A 540 -11.75 -2.33 -30.72
N ASP A 541 -12.65 -1.36 -30.65
CA ASP A 541 -12.42 -0.08 -29.98
C ASP A 541 -12.51 -0.28 -28.47
N ILE A 542 -11.42 0.07 -27.78
CA ILE A 542 -11.27 -0.02 -26.32
C ILE A 542 -11.46 1.38 -25.75
N THR A 543 -12.47 1.53 -24.90
CA THR A 543 -12.78 2.80 -24.23
C THR A 543 -12.99 2.60 -22.73
N PRO A 544 -12.75 3.63 -21.90
CA PRO A 544 -13.25 3.63 -20.53
C PRO A 544 -14.76 3.41 -20.50
N ALA A 545 -15.25 2.61 -19.55
CA ALA A 545 -16.68 2.32 -19.47
C ALA A 545 -17.51 3.59 -19.23
N SER A 546 -18.36 3.96 -20.20
CA SER A 546 -19.29 5.08 -20.06
C SER A 546 -20.58 4.63 -19.37
N SER A 547 -21.05 5.40 -18.37
CA SER A 547 -22.45 5.34 -17.96
C SER A 547 -23.23 6.14 -18.99
N GLY A 548 -24.12 5.49 -19.75
CA GLY A 548 -24.92 6.18 -20.76
C GLY A 548 -25.75 7.30 -20.12
N LEU A 549 -25.43 8.56 -20.46
CA LEU A 549 -26.30 9.73 -20.62
C LEU A 549 -25.45 11.00 -20.77
N ASP A 550 -25.69 11.70 -21.87
CA ASP A 550 -25.41 13.10 -22.22
C ASP A 550 -24.27 13.88 -21.51
N GLY A 551 -23.23 14.18 -22.30
CA GLY A 551 -22.58 15.49 -22.54
C GLY A 551 -22.20 16.47 -21.42
N SER A 552 -22.70 16.37 -20.20
CA SER A 552 -22.40 17.33 -19.13
C SER A 552 -22.38 16.64 -17.77
N ARG A 553 -21.17 16.53 -17.22
CA ARG A 553 -20.87 16.13 -15.83
C ARG A 553 -21.43 14.76 -15.43
N ARG A 554 -20.64 13.69 -15.59
CA ARG A 554 -20.65 12.54 -14.65
C ARG A 554 -19.46 11.63 -14.88
N VAL A 555 -18.78 11.36 -13.78
CA VAL A 555 -17.58 10.55 -13.68
C VAL A 555 -18.02 9.25 -13.00
N SER A 556 -18.21 8.17 -13.77
CA SER A 556 -18.27 6.79 -13.21
C SER A 556 -16.98 6.50 -12.44
N PHE A 557 -16.97 5.56 -11.49
CA PHE A 557 -15.72 5.19 -10.79
C PHE A 557 -14.56 4.87 -11.76
N ALA A 558 -14.84 4.24 -12.91
CA ALA A 558 -13.87 4.03 -13.99
C ALA A 558 -13.45 5.35 -14.69
N ASN A 559 -14.38 6.28 -14.92
CA ASN A 559 -14.05 7.64 -15.33
C ASN A 559 -13.31 8.43 -14.24
N ALA A 560 -13.47 8.14 -12.95
CA ALA A 560 -12.73 8.83 -11.89
C ALA A 560 -11.28 8.38 -11.91
N LEU A 561 -11.06 7.08 -12.15
CA LEU A 561 -9.76 6.46 -12.38
C LEU A 561 -9.05 7.02 -13.62
N VAL A 562 -9.80 7.30 -14.68
CA VAL A 562 -9.28 7.83 -15.94
C VAL A 562 -9.27 9.37 -15.91
N GLN A 563 -10.43 10.03 -15.98
CA GLN A 563 -10.58 11.49 -16.09
C GLN A 563 -9.99 12.33 -14.95
N HIS A 564 -9.86 11.83 -13.71
CA HIS A 564 -9.20 12.57 -12.62
C HIS A 564 -7.69 12.28 -12.51
N GLY A 565 -7.10 11.71 -13.57
CA GLY A 565 -5.65 11.57 -13.68
C GLY A 565 -5.08 10.55 -12.71
N VAL A 566 -5.82 9.51 -12.31
CA VAL A 566 -5.31 8.44 -11.43
C VAL A 566 -4.36 7.53 -12.19
N ALA A 567 -4.54 7.43 -13.51
CA ALA A 567 -3.45 7.09 -14.40
C ALA A 567 -2.24 7.98 -14.09
N GLY A 568 -2.28 9.31 -14.24
CA GLY A 568 -1.17 10.22 -13.86
C GLY A 568 -0.84 10.43 -12.36
N ILE A 569 -1.48 9.71 -11.41
CA ILE A 569 -1.18 9.73 -9.96
C ILE A 569 -0.66 8.35 -9.48
N LEU A 570 -0.82 7.30 -10.29
CA LEU A 570 -0.16 6.00 -10.15
C LEU A 570 1.00 5.83 -11.17
N VAL A 571 0.91 6.61 -12.24
CA VAL A 571 1.91 7.15 -13.17
C VAL A 571 2.18 8.59 -12.75
#